data_AF-A0A840MKA2-F1
#
_entry.id   AF-A0A840MKA2-F1
#
_cell.length_a   1.000
_cell.length_b   1.000
_cell.length_c   1.000
_cell.angle_alpha   90.00
_cell.angle_beta   90.00
_cell.angle_gamma   90.00
#
_symmetry.space_group_name_H-M   'P 1'
#
loop_
_entity.id
_entity.type
_entity.pdbx_description
1 polymer ?
#
loop_
_entity_poly.entity_id
_entity_poly.type
_entity_poly.pdbx_seq_one_letter_code
_entity_poly.pdbx_strand_id
1 'polypeptide(L)'
;MIRLLSCSLLISLALLTACGKKEAEPMSAPAPAAEAADGLPAAGSAQLDASSKQGASAGPEATPQRYLAVHHFLTLESEADQVEKNWQTAQAKCLSLGCEILDASLQRNQQDHLPSASLSLRLPPKQVNAFFDVLKQGGEILSQQTTTEDKTDAVVDVEARLKNYIELRDRLRQMIASKDGKLADVLAVHKELADTQAEIDRITGMRKALANETEKVAININFEPIRTVAERGIWEPLRNAWRRSGYNLTNGLADVIHFITSAIPWLLVAAPIIWWWRRRRRARQQ
;
A
#
# COMPACT_ATOMS: atom_id res chain seq x y z
N MET A 1 62.61 -27.96 0.48
CA MET A 1 61.25 -28.51 0.33
C MET A 1 60.56 -27.66 -0.74
N ILE A 2 60.63 -27.81 -2.06
CA ILE A 2 60.71 -28.93 -3.02
C ILE A 2 59.68 -30.03 -2.75
N ARG A 3 58.78 -30.18 -3.75
CA ARG A 3 57.81 -31.25 -4.06
C ARG A 3 56.37 -31.00 -3.60
N LEU A 4 55.52 -30.55 -4.54
CA LEU A 4 54.39 -31.33 -5.11
C LEU A 4 53.42 -30.39 -5.83
N LEU A 5 53.71 -30.21 -7.12
CA LEU A 5 52.87 -29.54 -8.11
C LEU A 5 52.94 -30.44 -9.34
N SER A 6 52.00 -31.38 -9.48
CA SER A 6 51.79 -32.16 -10.70
C SER A 6 50.64 -33.15 -10.52
N CYS A 7 49.55 -32.91 -11.26
CA CYS A 7 48.40 -33.79 -11.58
C CYS A 7 47.04 -33.24 -11.14
N SER A 8 46.46 -32.36 -11.95
CA SER A 8 45.08 -32.48 -12.42
C SER A 8 44.87 -31.46 -13.53
N LEU A 9 45.37 -31.87 -14.70
CA LEU A 9 45.04 -31.34 -16.01
C LEU A 9 43.65 -31.87 -16.39
N LEU A 10 42.91 -31.06 -17.14
CA LEU A 10 41.86 -31.42 -18.12
C LEU A 10 40.38 -31.29 -17.69
N ILE A 11 39.66 -30.67 -18.64
CA ILE A 11 38.21 -30.66 -18.89
C ILE A 11 37.45 -29.45 -18.32
N SER A 12 37.48 -28.35 -19.08
CA SER A 12 36.25 -27.64 -19.45
C SER A 12 36.56 -26.60 -20.53
N LEU A 13 36.75 -27.10 -21.74
CA LEU A 13 36.62 -26.37 -22.99
C LEU A 13 35.13 -26.44 -23.39
N ALA A 14 34.43 -25.30 -23.41
CA ALA A 14 33.41 -24.96 -24.41
C ALA A 14 32.57 -23.74 -23.96
N LEU A 15 32.23 -22.91 -24.94
CA LEU A 15 31.20 -21.85 -24.96
C LEU A 15 31.65 -20.47 -24.47
N LEU A 16 31.99 -19.58 -25.42
CA LEU A 16 31.06 -18.54 -25.92
C LEU A 16 31.83 -17.47 -26.70
N THR A 17 32.03 -17.74 -27.99
CA THR A 17 32.19 -16.71 -29.03
C THR A 17 30.85 -16.60 -29.78
N ALA A 18 30.08 -15.54 -29.54
CA ALA A 18 29.03 -15.10 -30.45
C ALA A 18 28.68 -13.63 -30.15
N CYS A 19 29.41 -12.73 -30.80
CA CYS A 19 29.04 -11.34 -30.93
C CYS A 19 28.03 -11.27 -32.08
N GLY A 20 26.76 -11.02 -31.78
CA GLY A 20 25.67 -10.93 -32.75
C GLY A 20 24.82 -9.69 -32.49
N LYS A 21 25.22 -8.58 -33.10
CA LYS A 21 24.49 -7.31 -33.12
C LYS A 21 23.31 -7.45 -34.08
N LYS A 22 22.07 -7.41 -33.56
CA LYS A 22 20.83 -7.35 -34.35
C LYS A 22 20.15 -6.02 -34.10
N GLU A 23 20.14 -5.19 -35.12
CA GLU A 23 19.33 -3.98 -35.22
C GLU A 23 17.84 -4.34 -35.23
N ALA A 24 17.07 -3.61 -34.42
CA ALA A 24 15.62 -3.72 -34.35
C ALA A 24 15.01 -2.69 -35.29
N GLU A 25 14.36 -3.16 -36.35
CA GLU A 25 13.44 -2.35 -37.15
C GLU A 25 12.06 -2.25 -36.47
N PRO A 26 11.33 -1.14 -36.65
CA PRO A 26 10.05 -0.90 -36.00
C PRO A 26 8.92 -1.68 -36.66
N MET A 27 8.22 -2.50 -35.89
CA MET A 27 6.97 -3.13 -36.30
C MET A 27 5.85 -2.09 -36.34
N SER A 28 5.31 -1.90 -37.54
CA SER A 28 4.11 -1.13 -37.84
C SER A 28 2.88 -1.84 -37.25
N ALA A 29 2.05 -1.12 -36.51
CA ALA A 29 0.77 -1.60 -36.00
C ALA A 29 -0.32 -1.46 -37.10
N PRO A 30 -1.20 -2.45 -37.29
CA PRO A 30 -2.34 -2.30 -38.18
C PRO A 30 -3.47 -1.51 -37.49
N ALA A 31 -4.04 -0.56 -38.22
CA ALA A 31 -5.23 0.20 -37.85
C ALA A 31 -6.48 -0.69 -37.78
N PRO A 32 -7.47 -0.39 -36.92
CA PRO A 32 -8.76 -1.05 -36.98
C PRO A 32 -9.59 -0.51 -38.15
N ALA A 33 -10.10 -1.43 -38.98
CA ALA A 33 -11.05 -1.17 -40.04
C ALA A 33 -12.39 -0.72 -39.45
N ALA A 34 -12.90 0.40 -39.96
CA ALA A 34 -14.27 0.84 -39.76
C ALA A 34 -15.18 0.03 -40.68
N GLU A 35 -15.95 -0.87 -40.10
CA GLU A 35 -17.01 -1.61 -40.80
C GLU A 35 -18.31 -0.82 -40.65
N ALA A 36 -18.74 -0.21 -41.76
CA ALA A 36 -20.03 0.44 -41.88
C ALA A 36 -21.11 -0.64 -42.05
N ALA A 37 -21.94 -0.83 -41.01
CA ALA A 37 -23.17 -1.59 -41.10
C ALA A 37 -24.34 -0.63 -41.31
N ASP A 38 -24.88 -0.68 -42.53
CA ASP A 38 -26.14 -0.07 -42.93
C ASP A 38 -27.32 -0.94 -42.46
N GLY A 39 -28.40 -0.27 -42.01
CA GLY A 39 -29.75 -0.84 -42.05
C GLY A 39 -30.40 -1.25 -40.72
N LEU A 40 -31.20 -0.35 -40.14
CA LEU A 40 -32.53 -0.67 -39.60
C LEU A 40 -33.43 0.59 -39.59
N PRO A 41 -34.71 0.48 -40.01
CA PRO A 41 -35.61 1.62 -40.16
C PRO A 41 -36.30 2.02 -38.85
N ALA A 42 -36.73 3.28 -38.86
CA ALA A 42 -37.47 3.98 -37.82
C ALA A 42 -38.79 3.29 -37.41
N ALA A 43 -39.09 3.33 -36.11
CA ALA A 43 -40.45 3.21 -35.58
C ALA A 43 -40.59 3.94 -34.23
N GLY A 44 -41.43 4.99 -34.23
CA GLY A 44 -42.37 5.28 -33.14
C GLY A 44 -41.83 5.96 -31.87
N SER A 45 -41.66 7.29 -31.92
CA SER A 45 -41.76 8.13 -30.72
C SER A 45 -43.21 8.15 -30.21
N ALA A 46 -43.51 7.29 -29.24
CA ALA A 46 -44.77 7.36 -28.48
C ALA A 46 -44.57 8.27 -27.26
N GLN A 47 -45.05 9.49 -27.43
CA GLN A 47 -45.34 10.45 -26.38
C GLN A 47 -46.37 9.85 -25.40
N LEU A 48 -46.00 9.76 -24.12
CA LEU A 48 -46.94 9.52 -23.03
C LEU A 48 -46.78 10.65 -22.02
N ASP A 49 -47.44 11.76 -22.33
CA ASP A 49 -47.97 12.68 -21.35
C ASP A 49 -48.96 11.90 -20.47
N ALA A 50 -48.57 11.67 -19.22
CA ALA A 50 -49.50 11.31 -18.15
C ALA A 50 -49.22 12.21 -16.96
N SER A 51 -49.95 13.33 -16.95
CA SER A 51 -50.20 14.11 -15.75
C SER A 51 -50.82 13.21 -14.70
N SER A 52 -50.10 12.96 -13.61
CA SER A 52 -50.66 12.41 -12.37
C SER A 52 -50.47 13.45 -11.26
N LYS A 53 -51.42 14.39 -11.19
CA LYS A 53 -51.77 15.02 -9.92
C LYS A 53 -52.37 13.94 -9.02
N GLN A 54 -51.56 13.37 -8.16
CA GLN A 54 -52.05 12.76 -6.93
C GLN A 54 -51.31 13.39 -5.76
N GLY A 55 -52.00 14.29 -5.06
CA GLY A 55 -51.67 14.61 -3.70
C GLY A 55 -51.93 13.37 -2.85
N ALA A 56 -50.86 12.67 -2.52
CA ALA A 56 -50.83 11.76 -1.38
C ALA A 56 -50.09 12.51 -0.27
N SER A 57 -50.85 12.86 0.76
CA SER A 57 -50.30 13.26 2.06
C SER A 57 -49.48 12.09 2.61
N ALA A 58 -48.19 12.06 2.30
CA ALA A 58 -47.24 11.31 3.09
C ALA A 58 -47.20 11.99 4.47
N GLY A 59 -47.72 11.28 5.49
CA GLY A 59 -47.25 11.51 6.85
C GLY A 59 -45.72 11.39 6.88
N PRO A 60 -45.03 11.78 7.96
CA PRO A 60 -43.58 11.69 8.01
C PRO A 60 -43.15 10.22 7.90
N GLU A 61 -42.97 9.75 6.67
CA GLU A 61 -42.30 8.50 6.37
C GLU A 61 -40.91 8.69 6.96
N ALA A 62 -40.62 7.88 7.97
CA ALA A 62 -39.29 7.78 8.54
C ALA A 62 -38.34 7.61 7.37
N THR A 63 -37.53 8.64 7.12
CA THR A 63 -36.54 8.60 6.06
C THR A 63 -35.73 7.33 6.28
N PRO A 64 -35.59 6.45 5.27
CA PRO A 64 -34.87 5.19 5.45
C PRO A 64 -33.52 5.50 6.05
N GLN A 65 -33.25 4.93 7.22
CA GLN A 65 -32.06 5.23 7.99
C GLN A 65 -30.84 4.79 7.19
N ARG A 66 -30.09 5.76 6.67
CA ARG A 66 -28.87 5.51 5.88
C ARG A 66 -27.68 5.31 6.80
N TYR A 67 -26.88 4.30 6.50
CA TYR A 67 -25.65 3.99 7.23
C TYR A 67 -24.45 4.40 6.38
N LEU A 68 -23.86 5.56 6.68
CA LEU A 68 -22.77 6.14 5.90
C LEU A 68 -21.44 6.02 6.65
N ALA A 69 -20.46 5.35 6.06
CA ALA A 69 -19.08 5.32 6.56
C ALA A 69 -18.31 6.50 5.99
N VAL A 70 -17.97 7.48 6.83
CA VAL A 70 -17.28 8.72 6.42
C VAL A 70 -15.83 8.67 6.86
N HIS A 71 -14.93 8.87 5.90
CA HIS A 71 -13.49 8.92 6.09
C HIS A 71 -12.95 10.28 5.64
N HIS A 72 -12.18 10.93 6.51
CA HIS A 72 -11.41 12.12 6.17
C HIS A 72 -9.91 11.81 6.19
N PHE A 73 -9.22 12.27 5.15
CA PHE A 73 -7.76 12.26 5.06
C PHE A 73 -7.31 13.70 4.98
N LEU A 74 -6.48 14.11 5.93
CA LEU A 74 -5.94 15.47 6.00
C LEU A 74 -4.42 15.42 6.03
N THR A 75 -3.80 16.30 5.26
CA THR A 75 -2.38 16.63 5.41
C THR A 75 -2.29 18.03 5.99
N LEU A 76 -1.76 18.13 7.20
CA LEU A 76 -1.51 19.39 7.87
C LEU A 76 -0.03 19.72 7.79
N GLU A 77 0.28 20.88 7.23
CA GLU A 77 1.64 21.39 7.16
C GLU A 77 1.85 22.47 8.22
N SER A 78 2.98 22.37 8.92
CA SER A 78 3.37 23.34 9.95
C SER A 78 4.89 23.46 10.03
N GLU A 79 5.40 24.42 10.78
CA GLU A 79 6.84 24.52 11.03
C GLU A 79 7.36 23.26 11.75
N ALA A 80 8.60 22.86 11.48
CA ALA A 80 9.19 21.62 12.01
C ALA A 80 9.14 21.54 13.55
N ASP A 81 9.30 22.67 14.24
CA ASP A 81 9.25 22.75 15.71
C ASP A 81 7.83 22.66 16.29
N GLN A 82 6.81 22.82 15.44
CA GLN A 82 5.40 22.84 15.83
C GLN A 82 4.69 21.52 15.54
N VAL A 83 5.24 20.66 14.67
CA VAL A 83 4.67 19.33 14.33
C VAL A 83 4.33 18.53 15.58
N GLU A 84 5.27 18.39 16.53
CA GLU A 84 5.03 17.64 17.78
C GLU A 84 3.96 18.29 18.66
N LYS A 85 3.95 19.63 18.77
CA LYS A 85 2.96 20.36 19.58
C LYS A 85 1.56 20.27 18.99
N ASN A 86 1.45 20.38 17.66
CA ASN A 86 0.19 20.28 16.93
C ASN A 86 -0.40 18.87 17.06
N TRP A 87 0.43 17.84 16.93
CA TRP A 87 0.04 16.45 17.14
C TRP A 87 -0.46 16.21 18.57
N GLN A 88 0.27 16.69 19.60
CA GLN A 88 -0.17 16.58 21.00
C GLN A 88 -1.47 17.34 21.27
N THR A 89 -1.62 18.54 20.68
CA THR A 89 -2.84 19.37 20.81
C THR A 89 -4.03 18.67 20.17
N ALA A 90 -3.87 18.10 18.98
CA ALA A 90 -4.90 17.31 18.31
C ALA A 90 -5.29 16.09 19.15
N GLN A 91 -4.31 15.39 19.74
CA GLN A 91 -4.55 14.24 20.62
C GLN A 91 -5.37 14.65 21.86
N ALA A 92 -4.94 15.69 22.58
CA ALA A 92 -5.63 16.19 23.77
C ALA A 92 -7.06 16.65 23.46
N LYS A 93 -7.25 17.35 22.32
CA LYS A 93 -8.57 17.80 21.88
C LYS A 93 -9.49 16.63 21.55
N CYS A 94 -8.98 15.62 20.81
CA CYS A 94 -9.70 14.38 20.54
C CYS A 94 -10.20 13.76 21.86
N LEU A 95 -9.32 13.54 22.84
CA LEU A 95 -9.72 12.97 24.13
C LEU A 95 -10.80 13.79 24.86
N SER A 96 -10.74 15.12 24.80
CA SER A 96 -11.77 16.00 25.41
C SER A 96 -13.15 15.90 24.74
N LEU A 97 -13.18 15.47 23.47
CA LEU A 97 -14.37 15.33 22.65
C LEU A 97 -14.93 13.89 22.64
N GLY A 98 -14.45 13.00 23.52
CA GLY A 98 -14.92 11.61 23.56
C GLY A 98 -14.57 10.80 22.30
N CYS A 99 -13.44 11.16 21.69
CA CYS A 99 -12.85 10.51 20.54
C CYS A 99 -12.11 9.23 20.92
N GLU A 100 -12.01 8.29 19.98
CA GLU A 100 -11.17 7.08 20.11
C GLU A 100 -9.95 7.20 19.21
N ILE A 101 -8.75 7.16 19.79
CA ILE A 101 -7.50 7.14 19.04
C ILE A 101 -7.22 5.69 18.61
N LEU A 102 -7.02 5.48 17.30
CA LEU A 102 -6.74 4.18 16.71
C LEU A 102 -5.25 3.95 16.52
N ASP A 103 -4.56 4.97 16.00
CA ASP A 103 -3.12 4.96 15.78
C ASP A 103 -2.58 6.37 16.01
N ALA A 104 -1.40 6.45 16.62
CA ALA A 104 -0.74 7.71 16.88
C ALA A 104 0.77 7.47 16.80
N SER A 105 1.41 8.03 15.78
CA SER A 105 2.84 7.90 15.57
C SER A 105 3.48 9.28 15.49
N LEU A 106 4.68 9.39 16.07
CA LEU A 106 5.49 10.60 16.03
C LEU A 106 6.92 10.20 15.72
N GLN A 107 7.41 10.66 14.57
CA GLN A 107 8.80 10.58 14.20
C GLN A 107 9.44 11.94 14.47
N ARG A 108 10.30 11.99 15.49
CA ARG A 108 11.05 13.20 15.83
C ARG A 108 12.14 13.46 14.81
N ASN A 109 12.56 14.73 14.73
CA ASN A 109 13.68 15.14 13.91
C ASN A 109 14.94 14.32 14.26
N GLN A 110 15.49 13.64 13.27
CA GLN A 110 16.79 12.95 13.32
C GLN A 110 17.68 13.54 12.23
N GLN A 111 19.00 13.43 12.36
CA GLN A 111 19.98 14.16 11.54
C GLN A 111 19.76 14.17 10.01
N ASP A 112 19.06 13.17 9.46
CA ASP A 112 18.72 13.08 8.02
C ASP A 112 17.19 13.02 7.74
N HIS A 113 16.33 13.18 8.76
CA HIS A 113 14.87 13.06 8.64
C HIS A 113 14.12 14.18 9.37
N LEU A 114 13.32 14.90 8.60
CA LEU A 114 12.40 15.91 9.10
C LEU A 114 11.31 15.30 10.01
N PRO A 115 10.84 16.04 11.04
CA PRO A 115 9.84 15.52 11.97
C PRO A 115 8.50 15.30 11.25
N SER A 116 7.89 14.13 11.44
CA SER A 116 6.56 13.82 10.90
C SER A 116 5.71 13.14 11.96
N ALA A 117 4.40 13.26 11.86
CA ALA A 117 3.50 12.55 12.76
C ALA A 117 2.26 12.06 12.02
N SER A 118 1.69 10.94 12.45
CA SER A 118 0.39 10.47 11.99
C SER A 118 -0.56 10.35 13.18
N LEU A 119 -1.83 10.64 12.93
CA LEU A 119 -2.90 10.43 13.91
C LEU A 119 -4.13 9.88 13.18
N SER A 120 -4.55 8.69 13.59
CA SER A 120 -5.80 8.06 13.14
C SER A 120 -6.75 7.96 14.31
N LEU A 121 -7.95 8.50 14.14
CA LEU A 121 -8.95 8.58 15.20
C LEU A 121 -10.37 8.40 14.68
N ARG A 122 -11.29 8.08 15.59
CA ARG A 122 -12.73 8.03 15.35
C ARG A 122 -13.44 9.01 16.25
N LEU A 123 -14.30 9.83 15.66
CA LEU A 123 -15.01 10.89 16.36
C LEU A 123 -16.51 10.85 16.06
N PRO A 124 -17.39 11.14 17.05
CA PRO A 124 -18.80 11.31 16.78
C PRO A 124 -19.05 12.46 15.78
N PRO A 125 -19.99 12.32 14.83
CA PRO A 125 -20.19 13.28 13.74
C PRO A 125 -20.48 14.71 14.23
N LYS A 126 -21.14 14.84 15.40
CA LYS A 126 -21.44 16.14 16.02
C LYS A 126 -20.19 16.96 16.39
N GLN A 127 -19.05 16.31 16.60
CA GLN A 127 -17.84 16.93 17.13
C GLN A 127 -16.75 17.14 16.07
N VAL A 128 -16.96 16.63 14.84
CA VAL A 128 -16.01 16.72 13.73
C VAL A 128 -15.67 18.16 13.36
N ASN A 129 -16.68 19.03 13.25
CA ASN A 129 -16.45 20.43 12.91
C ASN A 129 -15.60 21.15 13.98
N ALA A 130 -15.92 20.95 15.26
CA ALA A 130 -15.17 21.53 16.37
C ALA A 130 -13.72 21.02 16.44
N PHE A 131 -13.47 19.79 16.00
CA PHE A 131 -12.13 19.24 15.91
C PHE A 131 -11.34 19.84 14.74
N PHE A 132 -11.96 19.99 13.56
CA PHE A 132 -11.33 20.63 12.41
C PHE A 132 -10.97 22.10 12.65
N ASP A 133 -11.77 22.84 13.40
CA ASP A 133 -11.47 24.23 13.73
C ASP A 133 -10.18 24.35 14.56
N VAL A 134 -9.90 23.38 15.45
CA VAL A 134 -8.65 23.33 16.21
C VAL A 134 -7.47 22.94 15.33
N LEU A 135 -7.65 21.99 14.42
CA LEU A 135 -6.57 21.62 13.48
C LEU A 135 -6.13 22.81 12.62
N LYS A 136 -7.09 23.60 12.12
CA LYS A 136 -6.81 24.81 11.33
C LYS A 136 -6.04 25.89 12.09
N GLN A 137 -6.09 25.89 13.42
CA GLN A 137 -5.31 26.81 14.25
C GLN A 137 -3.84 26.37 14.42
N GLY A 138 -3.57 25.07 14.26
CA GLY A 138 -2.23 24.49 14.40
C GLY A 138 -1.35 24.62 13.14
N GLY A 139 -1.95 24.71 11.95
CA GLY A 139 -1.21 24.83 10.69
C GLY A 139 -2.11 24.91 9.47
N GLU A 140 -1.50 24.87 8.29
CA GLU A 140 -2.20 24.96 7.01
C GLU A 140 -2.62 23.56 6.54
N ILE A 141 -3.86 23.41 6.08
CA ILE A 141 -4.34 22.15 5.50
C ILE A 141 -3.91 22.14 4.02
N LEU A 142 -2.88 21.37 3.70
CA LEU A 142 -2.40 21.21 2.32
C LEU A 142 -3.38 20.40 1.47
N SER A 143 -3.92 19.34 2.06
CA SER A 143 -4.81 18.44 1.35
C SER A 143 -5.91 17.97 2.29
N GLN A 144 -7.13 17.92 1.74
CA GLN A 144 -8.30 17.39 2.42
C GLN A 144 -9.07 16.53 1.44
N GLN A 145 -9.20 15.24 1.75
CA GLN A 145 -10.02 14.31 1.01
C GLN A 145 -11.10 13.75 1.92
N THR A 146 -12.32 13.71 1.42
CA THR A 146 -13.46 13.09 2.12
C THR A 146 -14.00 11.98 1.24
N THR A 147 -14.05 10.77 1.79
CA THR A 147 -14.66 9.61 1.16
C THR A 147 -15.87 9.21 2.00
N THR A 148 -17.00 9.00 1.36
CA THR A 148 -18.20 8.49 2.00
C THR A 148 -18.64 7.24 1.28
N GLU A 149 -18.83 6.16 2.02
CA GLU A 149 -19.31 4.89 1.50
C GLU A 149 -20.69 4.59 2.12
N ASP A 150 -21.65 4.24 1.28
CA ASP A 150 -22.96 3.80 1.74
C ASP A 150 -22.90 2.31 2.11
N LYS A 151 -23.07 2.01 3.39
CA LYS A 151 -23.10 0.65 3.96
C LYS A 151 -24.51 0.21 4.32
N THR A 152 -25.54 0.92 3.88
CA THR A 152 -26.95 0.62 4.22
C THR A 152 -27.31 -0.81 3.85
N ASP A 153 -27.00 -1.25 2.63
CA ASP A 153 -27.30 -2.61 2.18
C ASP A 153 -26.57 -3.67 3.02
N ALA A 154 -25.31 -3.42 3.38
CA ALA A 154 -24.52 -4.33 4.20
C ALA A 154 -25.07 -4.45 5.63
N VAL A 155 -25.50 -3.34 6.24
CA VAL A 155 -26.11 -3.34 7.57
C VAL A 155 -27.45 -4.05 7.54
N VAL A 156 -28.31 -3.74 6.57
CA VAL A 156 -29.63 -4.36 6.43
C VAL A 156 -29.53 -5.88 6.20
N ASP A 157 -28.59 -6.35 5.36
CA ASP A 157 -28.35 -7.79 5.17
C ASP A 157 -27.91 -8.47 6.47
N VAL A 158 -26.92 -7.90 7.17
CA VAL A 158 -26.40 -8.46 8.43
C VAL A 158 -27.49 -8.51 9.50
N GLU A 159 -28.34 -7.49 9.61
CA GLU A 159 -29.46 -7.46 10.55
C GLU A 159 -30.55 -8.48 10.19
N ALA A 160 -30.88 -8.62 8.90
CA ALA A 160 -31.83 -9.63 8.43
C ALA A 160 -31.33 -11.06 8.73
N ARG A 161 -30.05 -11.33 8.46
CA ARG A 161 -29.41 -12.61 8.79
C ARG A 161 -29.41 -12.87 10.30
N LEU A 162 -29.03 -11.88 11.09
CA LEU A 162 -29.02 -12.00 12.55
C LEU A 162 -30.41 -12.36 13.09
N LYS A 163 -31.46 -11.69 12.59
CA LYS A 163 -32.85 -11.99 12.94
C LYS A 163 -33.22 -13.43 12.60
N ASN A 164 -32.90 -13.90 11.38
CA ASN A 164 -33.20 -15.26 10.95
C ASN A 164 -32.53 -16.32 11.84
N TYR A 165 -31.26 -16.13 12.21
CA TYR A 165 -30.56 -17.06 13.09
C TYR A 165 -31.08 -17.03 14.53
N ILE A 166 -31.48 -15.86 15.04
CA ILE A 166 -32.14 -15.75 16.35
C ILE A 166 -33.46 -16.53 16.34
N GLU A 167 -34.28 -16.38 15.30
CA GLU A 167 -35.53 -17.15 15.17
C GLU A 167 -35.26 -18.65 15.07
N LEU A 168 -34.23 -19.08 14.33
CA LEU A 168 -33.82 -20.48 14.24
C LEU A 168 -33.43 -21.03 15.62
N ARG A 169 -32.58 -20.30 16.37
CA ARG A 169 -32.17 -20.66 17.73
C ARG A 169 -33.39 -20.84 18.65
N ASP A 170 -34.34 -19.92 18.57
CA ASP A 170 -35.52 -19.95 19.44
C ASP A 170 -36.46 -21.13 19.07
N ARG A 171 -36.60 -21.46 17.78
CA ARG A 171 -37.30 -22.68 17.34
C ARG A 171 -36.59 -23.97 17.78
N LEU A 172 -35.25 -24.02 17.71
CA LEU A 172 -34.47 -25.16 18.20
C LEU A 172 -34.64 -25.33 19.72
N ARG A 173 -34.62 -24.24 20.49
CA ARG A 173 -34.89 -24.25 21.93
C ARG A 173 -36.30 -24.74 22.26
N GLN A 174 -37.31 -24.29 21.51
CA GLN A 174 -38.68 -24.78 21.65
C GLN A 174 -38.76 -26.28 21.35
N MET A 175 -38.09 -26.76 20.30
CA MET A 175 -38.07 -28.18 19.95
C MET A 175 -37.46 -29.04 21.07
N ILE A 176 -36.38 -28.58 21.71
CA ILE A 176 -35.79 -29.24 22.88
C ILE A 176 -36.79 -29.25 24.04
N ALA A 177 -37.45 -28.13 24.33
CA ALA A 177 -38.40 -28.03 25.43
C ALA A 177 -39.66 -28.89 25.25
N SER A 178 -40.05 -29.15 23.99
CA SER A 178 -41.26 -29.93 23.65
C SER A 178 -41.02 -31.42 23.38
N LYS A 179 -39.76 -31.88 23.28
CA LYS A 179 -39.43 -33.26 22.88
C LYS A 179 -39.10 -34.16 24.07
N ASP A 180 -39.92 -35.18 24.29
CA ASP A 180 -39.60 -36.40 25.05
C ASP A 180 -39.01 -37.49 24.13
N GLY A 181 -37.98 -37.14 23.35
CA GLY A 181 -37.43 -37.97 22.26
C GLY A 181 -36.22 -38.83 22.65
N LYS A 182 -35.70 -39.63 21.70
CA LYS A 182 -34.47 -40.42 21.86
C LYS A 182 -33.28 -39.51 22.16
N LEU A 183 -32.40 -39.92 23.08
CA LEU A 183 -31.20 -39.16 23.49
C LEU A 183 -30.33 -38.70 22.30
N ALA A 184 -30.20 -39.53 21.26
CA ALA A 184 -29.43 -39.20 20.06
C ALA A 184 -29.99 -37.97 19.32
N ASP A 185 -31.33 -37.84 19.23
CA ASP A 185 -31.98 -36.71 18.56
C ASP A 185 -31.80 -35.42 19.39
N VAL A 186 -31.85 -35.53 20.71
CA VAL A 186 -31.63 -34.41 21.63
C VAL A 186 -30.18 -33.90 21.51
N LEU A 187 -29.20 -34.80 21.50
CA LEU A 187 -27.79 -34.44 21.30
C LEU A 187 -27.54 -33.78 19.94
N ALA A 188 -28.20 -34.25 18.88
CA ALA A 188 -28.10 -33.64 17.55
C ALA A 188 -28.63 -32.20 17.55
N VAL A 189 -29.79 -31.94 18.18
CA VAL A 189 -30.34 -30.57 18.28
C VAL A 189 -29.47 -29.67 19.16
N HIS A 190 -28.86 -30.19 20.23
CA HIS A 190 -27.90 -29.41 21.03
C HIS A 190 -26.66 -29.00 20.25
N LYS A 191 -26.14 -29.88 19.38
CA LYS A 191 -25.04 -29.54 18.48
C LYS A 191 -25.45 -28.42 17.52
N GLU A 192 -26.60 -28.57 16.87
CA GLU A 192 -27.11 -27.54 15.94
C GLU A 192 -27.36 -26.20 16.65
N LEU A 193 -27.83 -26.23 17.90
CA LEU A 193 -28.01 -25.04 18.71
C LEU A 193 -26.66 -24.35 19.02
N ALA A 194 -25.62 -25.13 19.32
CA ALA A 194 -24.28 -24.58 19.55
C ALA A 194 -23.70 -23.95 18.28
N ASP A 195 -23.84 -24.64 17.14
CA ASP A 195 -23.39 -24.14 15.83
C ASP A 195 -24.15 -22.86 15.44
N THR A 196 -25.47 -22.83 15.65
CA THR A 196 -26.32 -21.65 15.44
C THR A 196 -25.89 -20.48 16.33
N GLN A 197 -25.58 -20.74 17.61
CA GLN A 197 -25.13 -19.69 18.53
C GLN A 197 -23.78 -19.12 18.11
N ALA A 198 -22.84 -19.96 17.65
CA ALA A 198 -21.57 -19.50 17.12
C ALA A 198 -21.75 -18.57 15.91
N GLU A 199 -22.69 -18.89 15.00
CA GLU A 199 -22.97 -18.02 13.85
C GLU A 199 -23.65 -16.70 14.27
N ILE A 200 -24.56 -16.72 15.26
CA ILE A 200 -25.12 -15.50 15.85
C ILE A 200 -24.00 -14.60 16.39
N ASP A 201 -23.05 -15.17 17.12
CA ASP A 201 -21.95 -14.40 17.72
C ASP A 201 -21.06 -13.79 16.63
N ARG A 202 -20.78 -14.55 15.56
CA ARG A 202 -20.04 -14.08 14.39
C ARG A 202 -20.74 -12.92 13.69
N ILE A 203 -22.02 -13.06 13.37
CA ILE A 203 -22.83 -12.02 12.69
C ILE A 203 -22.99 -10.79 13.60
N THR A 204 -23.17 -11.00 14.90
CA THR A 204 -23.21 -9.91 15.90
C THR A 204 -21.91 -9.12 15.92
N GLY A 205 -20.76 -9.80 15.80
CA GLY A 205 -19.46 -9.16 15.63
C GLY A 205 -19.39 -8.30 14.36
N MET A 206 -19.85 -8.83 13.23
CA MET A 206 -19.92 -8.08 11.97
C MET A 206 -20.80 -6.83 12.08
N ARG A 207 -21.97 -6.95 12.72
CA ARG A 207 -22.88 -5.82 12.97
C ARG A 207 -22.21 -4.73 13.80
N LYS A 208 -21.50 -5.11 14.86
CA LYS A 208 -20.75 -4.15 15.70
C LYS A 208 -19.65 -3.44 14.91
N ALA A 209 -18.95 -4.14 14.02
CA ALA A 209 -17.95 -3.53 13.16
C ALA A 209 -18.57 -2.49 12.22
N LEU A 210 -19.66 -2.84 11.53
CA LEU A 210 -20.39 -1.91 10.66
C LEU A 210 -20.95 -0.70 11.44
N ALA A 211 -21.48 -0.92 12.64
CA ALA A 211 -21.94 0.17 13.51
C ALA A 211 -20.79 1.14 13.84
N ASN A 212 -19.61 0.61 14.20
CA ASN A 212 -18.44 1.44 14.48
C ASN A 212 -17.95 2.26 13.26
N GLU A 213 -18.14 1.74 12.04
CA GLU A 213 -17.78 2.44 10.80
C GLU A 213 -18.80 3.50 10.38
N THR A 214 -20.07 3.31 10.71
CA THR A 214 -21.19 4.15 10.22
C THR A 214 -21.68 5.16 11.24
N GLU A 215 -21.50 4.91 12.54
CA GLU A 215 -21.89 5.83 13.61
C GLU A 215 -20.79 6.85 13.95
N LYS A 216 -19.54 6.56 13.61
CA LYS A 216 -18.37 7.41 13.88
C LYS A 216 -17.66 7.77 12.60
N VAL A 217 -17.10 8.97 12.55
CA VAL A 217 -16.31 9.45 11.43
C VAL A 217 -14.84 9.09 11.68
N ALA A 218 -14.22 8.41 10.73
CA ALA A 218 -12.79 8.11 10.76
C ALA A 218 -11.98 9.28 10.20
N ILE A 219 -11.00 9.77 10.94
CA ILE A 219 -10.16 10.88 10.54
C ILE A 219 -8.70 10.43 10.61
N ASN A 220 -8.00 10.53 9.49
CA ASN A 220 -6.57 10.29 9.37
C ASN A 220 -5.88 11.61 9.07
N ILE A 221 -4.90 11.97 9.90
CA ILE A 221 -4.17 13.22 9.78
C ILE A 221 -2.69 12.87 9.65
N ASN A 222 -2.06 13.37 8.59
CA ASN A 222 -0.62 13.38 8.46
C ASN A 222 -0.11 14.78 8.76
N PHE A 223 0.82 14.90 9.69
CA PHE A 223 1.50 16.14 10.04
C PHE A 223 2.85 16.14 9.34
N GLU A 224 3.03 17.11 8.44
CA GLU A 224 4.25 17.28 7.68
C GLU A 224 4.88 18.64 8.01
N PRO A 225 6.21 18.74 8.03
CA PRO A 225 6.89 20.01 8.21
C PRO A 225 6.96 20.74 6.86
N ILE A 226 6.88 22.06 6.90
CA ILE A 226 7.12 22.90 5.72
C ILE A 226 8.51 22.59 5.19
N ARG A 227 8.58 22.00 3.99
CA ARG A 227 9.85 21.69 3.32
C ARG A 227 10.39 22.96 2.69
N THR A 228 11.09 23.78 3.46
CA THR A 228 11.80 24.90 2.86
C THR A 228 12.94 24.35 1.99
N VAL A 229 13.10 24.89 0.77
CA VAL A 229 14.21 24.53 -0.14
C VAL A 229 15.58 24.77 0.51
N ALA A 230 15.64 25.50 1.62
CA ALA A 230 16.82 25.72 2.43
C ALA A 230 17.37 24.45 3.11
N GLU A 231 16.54 23.44 3.41
CA GLU A 231 16.99 22.21 4.10
C GLU A 231 17.58 21.15 3.17
N ARG A 232 17.16 21.11 1.90
CA ARG A 232 17.99 20.53 0.84
C ARG A 232 19.06 21.55 0.54
N GLY A 233 20.06 21.65 1.42
CA GLY A 233 21.22 22.51 1.18
C GLY A 233 21.63 22.34 -0.27
N ILE A 234 21.78 23.44 -1.01
CA ILE A 234 22.09 23.43 -2.46
C ILE A 234 23.31 22.52 -2.76
N TRP A 235 24.12 22.27 -1.73
CA TRP A 235 25.31 21.43 -1.69
C TRP A 235 25.07 19.96 -1.32
N GLU A 236 23.89 19.52 -0.87
CA GLU A 236 23.59 18.11 -0.55
C GLU A 236 23.58 17.19 -1.77
N PRO A 237 22.96 17.56 -2.92
CA PRO A 237 23.08 16.76 -4.14
C PRO A 237 24.54 16.66 -4.59
N LEU A 238 25.32 17.73 -4.40
CA LEU A 238 26.74 17.77 -4.74
C LEU A 238 27.61 16.93 -3.79
N ARG A 239 27.32 16.96 -2.47
CA ARG A 239 27.97 16.14 -1.45
C ARG A 239 27.69 14.66 -1.67
N ASN A 240 26.45 14.32 -1.99
CA ASN A 240 26.04 12.94 -2.28
C ASN A 240 26.63 12.45 -3.61
N ALA A 241 26.74 13.33 -4.62
CA ALA A 241 27.47 13.04 -5.85
C ALA A 241 28.98 12.84 -5.61
N TRP A 242 29.61 13.66 -4.76
CA TRP A 242 31.02 13.54 -4.42
C TRP A 242 31.34 12.27 -3.63
N ARG A 243 30.49 11.88 -2.67
CA ARG A 243 30.63 10.62 -1.92
C ARG A 243 30.48 9.40 -2.83
N ARG A 244 29.54 9.42 -3.80
CA ARG A 244 29.41 8.37 -4.82
C ARG A 244 30.60 8.31 -5.79
N SER A 245 31.16 9.45 -6.17
CA SER A 245 32.41 9.49 -6.95
C SER A 245 33.62 8.96 -6.15
N GLY A 246 33.66 9.16 -4.83
CA GLY A 246 34.71 8.64 -3.96
C GLY A 246 34.79 7.10 -3.94
N TYR A 247 33.63 6.42 -3.95
CA TYR A 247 33.56 4.95 -4.04
C TYR A 247 34.12 4.40 -5.37
N ASN A 248 33.99 5.15 -6.47
CA ASN A 248 34.55 4.75 -7.76
C ASN A 248 36.08 4.93 -7.81
N LEU A 249 36.64 5.92 -7.11
CA LEU A 249 38.08 6.14 -7.02
C LEU A 249 38.80 5.04 -6.22
N THR A 250 38.21 4.56 -5.13
CA THR A 250 38.81 3.48 -4.32
C THR A 250 38.78 2.13 -5.03
N ASN A 251 37.72 1.84 -5.80
CA ASN A 251 37.67 0.64 -6.63
C ASN A 251 38.63 0.71 -7.82
N GLY A 252 38.83 1.89 -8.42
CA GLY A 252 39.84 2.09 -9.46
C GLY A 252 41.26 1.83 -8.96
N LEU A 253 41.59 2.22 -7.72
CA LEU A 253 42.90 1.93 -7.12
C LEU A 253 43.12 0.43 -6.86
N ALA A 254 42.07 -0.28 -6.43
CA ALA A 254 42.11 -1.73 -6.26
C ALA A 254 42.32 -2.46 -7.59
N ASP A 255 41.67 -2.01 -8.68
CA ASP A 255 41.85 -2.59 -10.02
C ASP A 255 43.26 -2.37 -10.60
N VAL A 256 43.88 -1.22 -10.35
CA VAL A 256 45.27 -0.96 -10.77
C VAL A 256 46.25 -1.91 -10.07
N ILE A 257 46.06 -2.13 -8.77
CA ILE A 257 46.88 -3.09 -8.01
C ILE A 257 46.70 -4.51 -8.57
N HIS A 258 45.45 -4.91 -8.85
CA HIS A 258 45.15 -6.23 -9.40
C HIS A 258 45.74 -6.45 -10.81
N PHE A 259 45.72 -5.41 -11.66
CA PHE A 259 46.35 -5.43 -12.98
C PHE A 259 47.86 -5.60 -12.89
N ILE A 260 48.53 -4.85 -12.00
CA ILE A 260 49.98 -4.96 -11.80
C ILE A 260 50.34 -6.36 -11.30
N THR A 261 49.61 -6.91 -10.33
CA THR A 261 49.85 -8.27 -9.82
C THR A 261 49.66 -9.34 -10.90
N SER A 262 48.66 -9.20 -11.77
CA SER A 262 48.41 -10.14 -12.87
C SER A 262 49.41 -10.04 -14.02
N ALA A 263 50.05 -8.88 -14.22
CA ALA A 263 51.03 -8.66 -15.29
C ALA A 263 52.43 -9.22 -14.98
N ILE A 264 52.79 -9.39 -13.71
CA ILE A 264 54.12 -9.86 -13.27
C ILE A 264 54.50 -11.24 -13.84
N PRO A 265 53.64 -12.27 -13.82
CA PRO A 265 53.95 -13.58 -14.41
C PRO A 265 54.26 -13.50 -15.91
N TRP A 266 53.52 -12.68 -16.65
CA TRP A 266 53.73 -12.51 -18.09
C TRP A 266 55.03 -11.77 -18.41
N LEU A 267 55.41 -10.78 -17.60
CA LEU A 267 56.71 -10.09 -17.73
C LEU A 267 57.89 -11.03 -17.50
N LEU A 268 57.80 -11.94 -16.53
CA LEU A 268 58.85 -12.95 -16.26
C LEU A 268 59.03 -13.94 -17.43
N VAL A 269 57.95 -14.25 -18.16
CA VAL A 269 58.02 -15.13 -19.35
C VAL A 269 58.46 -14.36 -20.61
N ALA A 270 57.98 -13.13 -20.81
CA ALA A 270 58.27 -12.35 -22.00
C ALA A 270 59.73 -11.84 -22.06
N ALA A 271 60.32 -11.47 -20.91
CA ALA A 271 61.69 -10.96 -20.84
C ALA A 271 62.76 -11.92 -21.41
N PRO A 272 62.83 -13.22 -21.04
CA PRO A 272 63.81 -14.14 -21.62
C PRO A 272 63.54 -14.44 -23.10
N ILE A 273 62.27 -14.49 -23.53
CA ILE A 273 61.91 -14.70 -24.95
C ILE A 273 62.42 -13.53 -25.79
N ILE A 274 62.16 -12.29 -25.36
CA ILE A 274 62.62 -11.08 -26.05
C ILE A 274 64.15 -10.98 -26.04
N TRP A 275 64.80 -11.31 -24.92
CA TRP A 275 66.26 -11.33 -24.82
C TRP A 275 66.89 -12.35 -25.76
N TRP A 276 66.36 -13.57 -25.80
CA TRP A 276 66.82 -14.63 -26.69
C TRP A 276 66.58 -14.28 -28.16
N TRP A 277 65.43 -13.68 -28.48
CA TRP A 277 65.11 -13.23 -29.84
C TRP A 277 66.03 -12.10 -30.31
N ARG A 278 66.34 -11.13 -29.42
CA ARG A 278 67.33 -10.08 -29.69
C ARG A 278 68.73 -10.65 -29.87
N ARG A 279 69.13 -11.62 -29.05
CA ARG A 279 70.45 -12.28 -29.15
C ARG A 279 70.57 -13.07 -30.46
N ARG A 280 69.53 -13.80 -30.88
CA ARG A 280 69.49 -14.51 -32.17
C ARG A 280 69.51 -13.58 -33.38
N ARG A 281 68.83 -12.43 -33.30
CA ARG A 281 68.87 -11.43 -34.39
C ARG A 281 70.26 -10.81 -34.54
N ARG A 282 70.96 -10.53 -33.43
CA ARG A 282 72.34 -10.02 -33.46
C ARG A 282 73.34 -11.03 -34.02
N ALA A 283 73.12 -12.33 -33.77
CA ALA A 283 73.97 -13.41 -34.30
C ALA A 283 73.71 -13.77 -35.78
N ARG A 284 72.67 -13.21 -36.42
CA ARG A 284 72.40 -13.37 -37.87
C ARG A 284 72.91 -12.20 -38.72
N GLN A 285 73.47 -11.17 -38.10
CA GLN A 285 74.00 -9.97 -38.77
C GLN A 285 75.54 -9.87 -38.72
N GLN A 286 76.20 -10.90 -38.17
CA GLN A 286 77.64 -11.15 -38.31
C GLN A 286 77.80 -12.45 -39.12
#